data_AF-A0A0B5HG28-F1
#
_entry.id   AF-A0A0B5HG28-F1
#
_cell.length_a   1.000
_cell.length_b   1.000
_cell.length_c   1.000
_cell.angle_alpha   90.00
_cell.angle_beta   90.00
_cell.angle_gamma   90.00
#
_symmetry.space_group_name_H-M   'P 1'
#
loop_
_entity.id
_entity.type
_entity.pdbx_description
1 polymer ?
#
loop_
_entity_poly.entity_id
_entity_poly.type
_entity_poly.pdbx_seq_one_letter_code
_entity_poly.pdbx_strand_id
1 'polypeptide(L)'
;MEKKNSLSDEEVAFEIVKLYFEEIARLGFKRSLDLDAIINAYFYTNERLKNKSKDLEEIRKKVLEEERKLATETKEELFPSLEELKQKLGDA
;
A
#
# COMPACT_ATOMS: atom_id res chain seq x y z
N MET A 1 -26.13 -24.78 5.64
CA MET A 1 -24.86 -24.02 5.65
C MET A 1 -25.22 -22.56 5.72
N GLU A 2 -24.97 -21.93 6.86
CA GLU A 2 -25.35 -20.56 7.15
C GLU A 2 -24.65 -19.57 6.20
N LYS A 3 -25.38 -18.53 5.82
CA LYS A 3 -24.99 -17.50 4.86
C LYS A 3 -23.67 -16.86 5.27
N LYS A 4 -22.70 -16.86 4.35
CA LYS A 4 -21.51 -16.00 4.42
C LYS A 4 -22.02 -14.55 4.31
N ASN A 5 -22.23 -13.87 5.44
CA ASN A 5 -22.43 -12.42 5.44
C ASN A 5 -21.08 -11.78 5.10
N SER A 6 -20.75 -11.71 3.82
CA SER A 6 -19.71 -10.81 3.34
C SER A 6 -20.26 -9.39 3.47
N LEU A 7 -19.68 -8.61 4.38
CA LEU A 7 -19.95 -7.18 4.48
C LEU A 7 -19.67 -6.51 3.12
N SER A 8 -20.45 -5.50 2.76
CA SER A 8 -20.15 -4.67 1.59
C SER A 8 -18.89 -3.82 1.81
N ASP A 9 -18.26 -3.36 0.74
CA ASP A 9 -17.10 -2.47 0.83
C ASP A 9 -17.45 -1.19 1.62
N GLU A 10 -18.67 -0.68 1.48
CA GLU A 10 -19.18 0.45 2.26
C GLU A 10 -19.26 0.15 3.77
N GLU A 11 -19.76 -1.02 4.15
CA GLU A 11 -19.84 -1.46 5.56
C GLU A 11 -18.44 -1.66 6.15
N VAL A 12 -17.53 -2.25 5.39
CA VAL A 12 -16.13 -2.42 5.81
C VAL A 12 -15.43 -1.06 5.94
N ALA A 13 -15.64 -0.13 5.01
CA ALA A 13 -15.10 1.22 5.09
C ALA A 13 -15.59 1.95 6.33
N PHE A 14 -16.89 1.84 6.64
CA PHE A 14 -17.47 2.40 7.85
C PHE A 14 -16.84 1.85 9.12
N GLU A 15 -16.72 0.53 9.25
CA GLU A 15 -16.13 -0.09 10.45
C GLU A 15 -14.66 0.28 10.63
N ILE A 16 -13.87 0.35 9.55
CA ILE A 16 -12.46 0.80 9.61
C ILE A 16 -12.37 2.23 10.14
N VAL A 17 -13.16 3.14 9.56
CA VAL A 17 -13.12 4.57 9.92
C VAL A 17 -13.61 4.78 11.34
N LYS A 18 -14.67 4.08 11.75
CA LYS A 18 -15.18 4.09 13.12
C LYS A 18 -14.10 3.65 14.11
N LEU A 19 -13.48 2.49 13.90
CA LEU A 19 -12.42 1.97 14.76
C LEU A 19 -11.25 2.95 14.86
N TYR A 20 -10.81 3.52 13.73
CA TYR A 20 -9.73 4.49 13.72
C TYR A 20 -10.03 5.69 14.64
N PHE A 21 -11.21 6.28 14.53
CA PHE A 21 -11.57 7.44 15.35
C PHE A 21 -11.84 7.09 16.81
N GLU A 22 -12.38 5.91 17.10
CA GLU A 22 -12.50 5.41 18.47
C GLU A 22 -11.13 5.27 19.15
N GLU A 23 -10.12 4.77 18.43
CA GLU A 23 -8.75 4.68 18.96
C GLU A 23 -8.11 6.07 19.14
N ILE A 24 -8.28 6.99 18.19
CA ILE A 24 -7.79 8.37 18.31
C ILE A 24 -8.41 9.06 19.53
N ALA A 25 -9.72 8.88 19.74
CA ALA A 25 -10.41 9.40 20.91
C ALA A 25 -9.88 8.79 22.22
N ARG A 26 -9.64 7.46 22.25
CA ARG A 26 -9.09 6.76 23.40
C ARG A 26 -7.68 7.24 23.78
N LEU A 27 -6.85 7.55 22.77
CA LEU A 27 -5.50 8.08 22.96
C LEU A 27 -5.48 9.53 23.45
N GLY A 28 -6.64 10.19 23.57
CA GLY A 28 -6.75 11.55 24.09
C GLY A 28 -6.07 12.59 23.21
N PHE A 29 -5.93 12.32 21.91
CA PHE A 29 -5.39 13.30 20.97
C PHE A 29 -6.28 14.54 20.98
N LYS A 30 -5.74 15.67 21.46
CA LYS A 30 -6.44 16.97 21.55
C LYS A 30 -6.73 17.64 20.20
N ARG A 31 -6.55 16.93 19.08
CA ARG A 31 -6.85 17.49 17.76
C ARG A 31 -8.36 17.55 17.58
N SER A 32 -8.88 18.71 17.19
CA SER A 32 -10.26 18.83 16.75
C SER A 32 -10.46 17.92 15.54
N LEU A 33 -11.39 16.98 15.66
CA LEU A 33 -11.81 16.16 14.54
C LEU A 33 -13.00 16.86 13.87
N ASP A 34 -12.77 17.38 12.68
CA ASP A 34 -13.81 18.04 11.92
C ASP A 34 -14.64 17.00 11.16
N LEU A 35 -15.93 17.29 10.97
CA LEU A 35 -16.84 16.39 10.25
C LEU A 35 -16.33 16.07 8.84
N ASP A 36 -15.76 17.06 8.16
CA ASP A 36 -15.17 16.89 6.83
C ASP A 36 -14.03 15.89 6.83
N ALA A 37 -13.23 15.83 7.90
CA ALA A 37 -12.15 14.85 8.02
C ALA A 37 -12.69 13.42 8.12
N ILE A 38 -13.83 13.23 8.82
CA ILE A 38 -14.50 11.93 8.93
C ILE A 38 -15.06 11.50 7.58
N ILE A 39 -15.75 12.42 6.89
CA ILE A 39 -16.35 12.16 5.57
C ILE A 39 -15.25 11.80 4.55
N ASN A 40 -14.15 12.57 4.54
CA ASN A 40 -13.02 12.31 3.64
C ASN A 40 -12.36 10.95 3.95
N ALA A 41 -12.18 10.61 5.22
CA ALA A 41 -11.64 9.31 5.62
C ALA A 41 -12.52 8.14 5.14
N TYR A 42 -13.84 8.28 5.23
CA TYR A 42 -14.79 7.29 4.71
C TYR A 42 -14.68 7.10 3.21
N PHE A 43 -14.76 8.20 2.42
CA PHE A 43 -14.70 8.09 0.96
C PHE A 43 -13.35 7.57 0.48
N TYR A 44 -12.26 8.03 1.07
CA TYR A 44 -10.92 7.51 0.79
C TYR A 44 -10.85 6.00 1.02
N THR A 45 -11.33 5.54 2.18
CA THR A 45 -11.28 4.11 2.54
C THR A 45 -12.15 3.28 1.61
N ASN A 46 -13.35 3.75 1.29
CA ASN A 46 -14.26 3.06 0.38
C ASN A 46 -13.67 2.94 -1.04
N GLU A 47 -13.11 4.03 -1.57
CA GLU A 47 -12.45 4.02 -2.88
C GLU A 47 -11.23 3.07 -2.87
N ARG A 48 -10.46 3.07 -1.78
CA ARG A 48 -9.31 2.16 -1.61
C ARG A 48 -9.73 0.69 -1.60
N LEU A 49 -10.85 0.36 -0.95
CA LEU A 49 -11.39 -1.01 -0.93
C LEU A 49 -11.86 -1.44 -2.31
N LYS A 50 -12.59 -0.58 -3.02
CA LYS A 50 -13.07 -0.85 -4.39
C LYS A 50 -11.93 -1.08 -5.38
N ASN A 51 -10.85 -0.31 -5.25
CA ASN A 51 -9.69 -0.41 -6.12
C ASN A 51 -8.69 -1.48 -5.68
N LYS A 52 -8.85 -2.09 -4.50
CA LYS A 52 -7.89 -3.04 -3.90
C LYS A 52 -7.48 -4.14 -4.86
N SER A 53 -8.42 -4.77 -5.54
CA SER A 53 -8.14 -5.87 -6.47
C SER A 53 -7.32 -5.43 -7.67
N LYS A 54 -7.59 -4.23 -8.18
CA LYS A 54 -6.84 -3.63 -9.30
C LYS A 54 -5.43 -3.26 -8.86
N ASP A 55 -5.31 -2.58 -7.72
CA ASP A 55 -4.02 -2.18 -7.13
C ASP A 55 -3.13 -3.40 -6.87
N LEU A 56 -3.69 -4.48 -6.32
CA LEU A 56 -2.97 -5.72 -6.08
C LEU A 56 -2.48 -6.39 -7.37
N GLU A 57 -3.30 -6.37 -8.43
CA GLU A 57 -2.91 -6.93 -9.72
C GLU A 57 -1.80 -6.12 -10.39
N GLU A 58 -1.85 -4.79 -10.30
CA GLU A 58 -0.76 -3.93 -10.79
C GLU A 58 0.54 -4.15 -10.02
N ILE A 59 0.47 -4.26 -8.70
CA ILE A 59 1.63 -4.60 -7.85
C ILE A 59 2.19 -5.97 -8.26
N ARG A 60 1.32 -6.97 -8.41
CA ARG A 60 1.73 -8.32 -8.80
C ARG A 60 2.46 -8.33 -10.15
N LYS A 61 1.96 -7.60 -11.14
CA LYS A 61 2.60 -7.48 -12.45
C LYS A 61 4.00 -6.89 -12.34
N LYS A 62 4.17 -5.82 -11.58
CA LYS A 62 5.48 -5.19 -11.35
C LYS A 62 6.45 -6.15 -10.66
N VAL A 63 6.00 -6.86 -9.63
CA VAL A 63 6.83 -7.87 -8.94
C VAL A 63 7.30 -8.95 -9.91
N LEU A 64 6.39 -9.51 -10.73
CA LEU A 64 6.74 -10.54 -11.71
C LEU A 64 7.71 -10.04 -12.79
N GLU A 65 7.59 -8.77 -13.19
CA GLU A 65 8.51 -8.17 -14.15
C GLU A 65 9.92 -8.01 -13.56
N GLU A 66 10.02 -7.53 -12.32
CA GLU A 66 11.29 -7.41 -11.61
C GLU A 66 11.93 -8.78 -11.33
N GLU A 67 11.14 -9.78 -10.94
CA GLU A 67 11.63 -11.17 -10.78
C GLU A 67 12.22 -11.71 -12.09
N ARG A 68 11.60 -11.39 -13.24
CA ARG A 68 12.13 -11.79 -14.55
C ARG A 68 13.43 -11.09 -14.90
N LYS A 69 13.53 -9.77 -14.65
CA LYS A 69 14.77 -9.01 -14.87
C LYS A 69 15.91 -9.60 -14.05
N LEU A 70 15.69 -9.80 -12.76
CA LEU A 70 16.66 -10.43 -11.85
C LEU A 70 17.05 -11.85 -12.28
N ALA A 71 16.12 -12.63 -12.85
CA ALA A 71 16.41 -13.97 -13.35
C ALA A 71 17.25 -13.97 -14.64
N THR A 72 17.20 -12.88 -15.42
CA THR A 72 17.98 -12.72 -16.66
C THR A 72 19.28 -11.95 -16.47
N GLU A 73 19.42 -11.21 -15.37
CA GLU A 73 20.64 -10.48 -15.02
C GLU A 73 21.76 -11.43 -14.63
N THR A 74 22.96 -11.14 -15.13
CA THR A 74 24.16 -11.92 -14.85
C THR A 74 24.72 -11.59 -13.48
N LYS A 75 25.50 -12.50 -12.88
CA LYS A 75 26.11 -12.31 -11.55
C LYS A 75 27.00 -11.05 -11.49
N GLU A 76 27.60 -10.67 -12.61
CA GLU A 76 28.45 -9.48 -12.76
C GLU A 76 27.64 -8.17 -12.77
N GLU A 77 26.40 -8.20 -13.27
CA GLU A 77 25.49 -7.04 -13.24
C GLU A 77 24.86 -6.84 -11.85
N LEU A 78 24.57 -7.93 -11.15
CA LEU A 78 23.99 -7.92 -9.79
C LEU A 78 25.02 -7.54 -8.71
N PHE A 79 26.30 -7.88 -8.93
CA PHE A 79 27.40 -7.64 -8.00
C PHE A 79 28.62 -7.09 -8.75
N PRO A 80 28.58 -5.82 -9.20
CA PRO A 80 29.71 -5.21 -9.89
C PRO A 80 30.93 -5.17 -8.96
N SER A 81 32.11 -5.37 -9.54
CA SER A 81 33.37 -5.32 -8.82
C SER A 81 33.66 -3.92 -8.27
N LEU A 82 34.49 -3.84 -7.22
CA LEU A 82 34.93 -2.57 -6.63
C LEU A 82 35.63 -1.65 -7.65
N GLU A 83 36.35 -2.22 -8.62
CA GLU A 83 36.95 -1.49 -9.74
C GLU A 83 35.89 -0.88 -10.67
N GLU A 84 34.82 -1.61 -11.02
CA GLU A 84 33.74 -1.12 -11.90
C GLU A 84 32.87 -0.04 -11.25
N LEU A 85 32.64 -0.15 -9.93
CA LEU A 85 31.95 0.89 -9.16
C LEU A 85 32.79 2.18 -9.08
N LYS A 86 34.11 2.06 -8.88
CA LYS A 86 35.02 3.22 -8.90
C LYS A 86 35.07 3.90 -10.27
N GLN A 87 34.99 3.14 -11.36
CA GLN A 87 35.00 3.68 -12.71
C GLN A 87 33.67 4.40 -13.06
N LYS A 88 32.52 3.92 -12.57
CA LYS A 88 31.23 4.62 -12.71
C LYS A 88 31.07 5.86 -11.82
N LEU A 89 31.72 5.90 -10.66
CA LEU A 89 31.67 7.02 -9.71
C LEU A 89 32.81 8.03 -9.90
N GLY A 90 33.83 7.69 -10.69
CA GLY A 90 35.03 8.50 -10.93
C GLY A 90 34.90 9.52 -12.07
N ASP A 91 33.80 9.52 -12.81
CA ASP A 91 33.49 10.50 -13.88
C ASP A 91 32.51 11.60 -13.39
N ALA A 92 32.74 12.14 -12.19
CA ALA A 92 32.06 13.33 -11.65
C ALA A 92 33.05 14.40 -11.21
#